data_AF-A0A7V6NJD9-F1
#
_entry.id   AF-A0A7V6NJD9-F1
#
_cell.length_a   1.000
_cell.length_b   1.000
_cell.length_c   1.000
_cell.angle_alpha   90.00
_cell.angle_beta   90.00
_cell.angle_gamma   90.00
#
_symmetry.space_group_name_H-M   'P 1'
#
loop_
_entity.id
_entity.type
_entity.pdbx_description
1 polymer ?
#
loop_
_entity_poly.entity_id
_entity_poly.type
_entity_poly.pdbx_seq_one_letter_code
_entity_poly.pdbx_strand_id
1 'polypeptide(L)' 'MAERSIGLDNIKDTIINPLKIKDSKLRYGGEPSFTEIGKECAIAVNPKTGKIITIHRTHYDVVKKLKGER' A
#
# COMPACT_ATOMS: atom_id res chain seq x y z
N MET A 1 9.61 9.70 -17.32
CA MET A 1 8.94 9.04 -16.18
C MET A 1 8.28 7.79 -16.73
N ALA A 2 8.80 6.59 -16.43
CA ALA A 2 8.13 5.36 -16.85
C ALA A 2 6.88 5.20 -15.98
N GLU A 3 5.70 5.33 -16.59
CA GLU A 3 4.45 4.98 -15.96
C GLU A 3 4.55 3.51 -15.53
N ARG A 4 4.69 3.27 -14.23
CA ARG A 4 4.68 1.92 -13.68
C ARG A 4 3.22 1.51 -13.73
N SER A 5 2.84 0.78 -14.78
CA SER A 5 1.47 0.32 -15.01
C SER A 5 1.01 -0.57 -13.86
N ILE A 6 0.41 0.07 -12.84
CA ILE A 6 -0.27 -0.61 -11.74
C ILE A 6 -1.72 -0.72 -12.17
N GLY A 7 -2.12 -1.94 -12.56
CA GLY A 7 -3.50 -2.22 -12.97
C GLY A 7 -4.48 -2.06 -11.81
N LEU A 8 -5.74 -1.78 -12.16
CA LEU A 8 -6.87 -1.71 -11.22
C LEU A 8 -7.01 -3.00 -10.40
N ASP A 9 -6.75 -4.15 -10.99
CA ASP A 9 -6.80 -5.45 -10.31
C ASP A 9 -5.75 -5.58 -9.21
N ASN A 10 -4.55 -5.00 -9.40
CA ASN A 10 -3.50 -5.00 -8.38
C ASN A 10 -3.90 -4.14 -7.17
N ILE A 11 -4.58 -3.03 -7.43
CA ILE A 11 -5.11 -2.13 -6.39
C ILE A 11 -6.21 -2.86 -5.61
N LYS A 12 -7.16 -3.49 -6.30
CA LYS A 12 -8.22 -4.28 -5.66
C LYS A 12 -7.65 -5.42 -4.84
N ASP A 13 -6.70 -6.18 -5.38
CA ASP A 13 -6.04 -7.27 -4.66
C ASP A 13 -5.36 -6.78 -3.39
N THR A 14 -4.70 -5.62 -3.45
CA THR A 14 -4.04 -5.03 -2.28
C THR A 14 -5.01 -4.65 -1.16
N ILE A 15 -6.21 -4.15 -1.52
CA ILE A 15 -7.24 -3.75 -0.55
C ILE A 15 -7.94 -4.98 0.03
N ILE A 16 -8.21 -6.01 -0.79
CA ILE A 16 -8.93 -7.22 -0.36
C ILE A 16 -8.01 -8.16 0.41
N ASN A 17 -6.76 -8.32 -0.05
CA ASN A 17 -5.77 -9.27 0.46
C ASN A 17 -4.42 -8.57 0.80
N PRO A 18 -4.39 -7.61 1.73
CA PRO A 18 -3.13 -6.97 2.11
C PRO A 18 -2.18 -7.98 2.77
N LEU A 19 -0.92 -8.02 2.31
CA LEU A 19 0.15 -8.78 2.97
C LEU A 19 0.52 -8.17 4.32
N LYS A 20 0.36 -6.86 4.46
CA LYS A 20 0.57 -6.14 5.72
C LYS A 20 -0.21 -4.84 5.74
N ILE A 21 -0.91 -4.61 6.84
CA ILE A 21 -1.48 -3.31 7.18
C ILE A 21 -0.54 -2.65 8.18
N LYS A 22 -0.11 -1.43 7.89
CA LYS A 22 0.66 -0.59 8.81
C LYS A 22 -0.28 0.44 9.42
N ASP A 23 -0.20 0.56 10.74
CA ASP A 23 -0.95 1.55 11.51
C ASP A 23 -0.77 2.95 10.96
N SER A 24 -1.85 3.73 11.03
CA SER A 24 -1.84 5.10 10.61
C SER A 24 -0.94 5.93 11.51
N LYS A 25 0.19 6.42 10.97
CA LYS A 25 1.01 7.39 11.69
C LYS A 25 0.40 8.78 11.50
N LEU A 26 0.08 9.44 12.62
CA LEU A 26 -0.11 10.88 12.62
C LEU A 26 1.26 11.52 12.34
N ARG A 27 1.48 12.07 11.15
CA ARG A 27 2.63 12.97 10.95
C ARG A 27 2.24 14.31 11.55
N TYR A 28 3.16 14.92 12.30
CA TYR A 28 2.99 16.25 12.86
C TYR A 28 2.68 17.23 11.71
N GLY A 29 1.42 17.67 11.59
CA GLY A 29 0.93 18.53 10.51
C GLY A 29 0.24 17.85 9.31
N GLY A 30 -0.02 16.54 9.34
CA GLY A 30 -0.67 15.80 8.25
C GLY A 30 -1.90 14.99 8.67
N GLU A 31 -2.79 14.73 7.71
CA GLU A 31 -3.95 13.84 7.93
C GLU A 31 -3.48 12.42 8.30
N PRO A 32 -4.21 11.69 9.18
CA PRO A 32 -3.91 10.29 9.45
C PRO A 32 -3.95 9.51 8.14
N SER A 33 -3.02 8.58 7.92
CA SER A 33 -3.04 7.69 6.77
C SER A 33 -2.56 6.31 7.18
N PHE A 34 -3.36 5.27 6.97
CA PHE A 34 -2.89 3.89 7.10
C PHE A 34 -2.33 3.41 5.76
N THR A 35 -1.39 2.45 5.81
CA THR A 35 -0.77 1.92 4.59
C THR A 35 -1.02 0.43 4.49
N GLU A 36 -1.66 0.02 3.41
CA GLU A 36 -1.84 -1.37 3.04
C GLU A 36 -0.75 -1.76 2.04
N ILE A 37 -0.09 -2.87 2.28
CA ILE A 37 0.98 -3.39 1.42
C ILE A 37 0.50 -4.72 0.85
N GLY A 38 0.26 -4.74 -0.46
CA GLY A 38 -0.08 -5.93 -1.22
C GLY A 38 1.13 -6.46 -1.97
N LYS A 39 0.91 -7.57 -2.69
CA LYS A 39 1.96 -8.25 -3.47
C LYS A 39 2.54 -7.37 -4.57
N GLU A 40 1.69 -6.63 -5.27
CA GLU A 40 2.12 -5.82 -6.42
C GLU A 40 2.24 -4.33 -6.09
N CYS A 41 1.37 -3.81 -5.21
CA CYS A 41 1.40 -2.41 -4.82
C CYS A 41 1.13 -2.18 -3.33
N ALA A 42 1.50 -1.01 -2.87
CA ALA A 42 1.20 -0.51 -1.55
C ALA A 42 0.42 0.81 -1.68
N ILE A 43 -0.62 0.93 -0.88
CA ILE A 43 -1.63 1.97 -0.95
C ILE A 43 -1.68 2.68 0.39
N ALA A 44 -1.57 4.00 0.38
CA ALA A 44 -1.85 4.81 1.56
C ALA A 44 -3.25 5.41 1.45
N VAL A 45 -4.07 5.18 2.47
CA VAL A 45 -5.47 5.64 2.52
C VAL A 45 -5.68 6.51 3.76
N ASN A 46 -6.41 7.61 3.59
CA ASN A 46 -6.86 8.44 4.70
C ASN A 46 -8.08 7.77 5.37
N PRO A 47 -8.01 7.36 6.65
CA PRO A 47 -9.11 6.68 7.32
C PRO A 47 -10.32 7.60 7.58
N LYS A 48 -10.14 8.92 7.56
CA LYS A 48 -11.22 9.90 7.80
C LYS A 48 -12.05 10.15 6.55
N THR A 49 -11.42 10.16 5.37
CA THR A 49 -12.08 10.52 4.10
C THR A 49 -12.22 9.36 3.13
N GLY A 50 -11.56 8.22 3.39
CA GLY A 50 -11.49 7.08 2.47
C GLY A 50 -10.69 7.37 1.19
N LYS A 51 -10.03 8.53 1.08
CA LYS A 51 -9.28 8.91 -0.11
C LYS A 51 -7.97 8.14 -0.18
N ILE A 52 -7.70 7.57 -1.34
CA ILE A 52 -6.39 7.00 -1.68
C ILE A 52 -5.43 8.17 -1.94
N ILE A 53 -4.37 8.26 -1.14
CA ILE A 53 -3.40 9.36 -1.18
C ILE A 53 -2.31 9.03 -2.20
N THR A 54 -1.75 7.82 -2.10
CA THR A 54 -0.62 7.37 -2.92
C THR A 54 -0.70 5.88 -3.19
N ILE A 55 -0.28 5.50 -4.40
CA ILE A 55 -0.11 4.11 -4.82
C ILE A 55 1.32 3.98 -5.34
N HIS A 56 2.05 2.98 -4.86
CA HIS A 56 3.39 2.67 -5.33
C HIS A 56 3.59 1.17 -5.48
N ARG A 57 4.50 0.74 -6.35
CA ARG A 57 4.82 -0.67 -6.53
C ARG A 57 5.53 -1.21 -5.28
N THR A 58 5.11 -2.37 -4.79
CA THR A 58 5.83 -3.06 -3.71
C THR A 58 7.11 -3.67 -4.29
N HIS A 59 8.25 -3.43 -3.66
CA HIS A 59 9.51 -4.04 -4.06
C HIS A 59 9.50 -5.54 -3.77
N TYR A 60 10.07 -6.33 -4.68
CA TYR A 60 10.12 -7.80 -4.58
C TYR A 60 10.65 -8.29 -3.22
N ASP A 61 11.75 -7.70 -2.72
CA ASP A 61 12.35 -8.09 -1.43
C ASP A 61 11.41 -7.85 -0.25
N VAL A 62 10.58 -6.81 -0.33
CA VAL A 62 9.57 -6.51 0.70
C VAL A 62 8.48 -7.57 0.67
N VAL A 63 8.01 -7.95 -0.52
CA VAL A 63 7.01 -9.02 -0.70
C VAL A 63 7.54 -10.34 -0.16
N LYS A 64 8.75 -10.72 -0.57
CA LYS A 64 9.42 -11.96 -0.15
C LYS A 64 9.53 -12.05 1.38
N LYS A 65 9.97 -10.95 2.01
CA LYS A 65 10.05 -10.83 3.47
C LYS A 65 8.68 -10.93 4.16
N LEU A 66 7.65 -10.31 3.61
CA LEU A 66 6.29 -10.34 4.18
C LEU A 66 5.61 -11.71 4.01
N LYS A 67 5.97 -12.47 2.96
CA LYS A 67 5.52 -13.84 2.76
C LYS A 67 6.30 -14.89 3.55
N GLY A 68 7.39 -14.51 4.21
CA GLY A 68 8.24 -15.43 4.96
C GLY A 68 9.15 -16.29 4.07
N GLU A 69 9.27 -15.96 2.78
CA GLU A 69 10.18 -16.63 1.85
C GLU A 69 11.60 -16.10 2.14
N ARG A 70 12.51 -16.95 2.64
CA ARG A 70 13.90 -16.57 2.93
C ARG A 70 14.79 -16.69 1.70
#